data_AF-A0A6N7M6C4-F1
#
_entry.id   AF-A0A6N7M6C4-F1
#
_cell.length_a   1.000
_cell.length_b   1.000
_cell.length_c   1.000
_cell.angle_alpha   90.00
_cell.angle_beta   90.00
_cell.angle_gamma   90.00
#
_symmetry.space_group_name_H-M   'P 1'
#
loop_
_entity.id
_entity.type
_entity.pdbx_description
1 polymer ?
#
loop_
_entity_poly.entity_id
_entity_poly.type
_entity_poly.pdbx_seq_one_letter_code
_entity_poly.pdbx_strand_id
1 'polypeptide(L)'
;MKKTSGVLIPLILVSLLTGCAELFEFNLFRALDPIKMPDAAMLSEMESEEGVSGVLDYLEAELGSPSFIEKLDEEPGSYDAIEDYLIDHKGNSEDGQKATLLLADLYLKTSGGEEFVNNSITAAINGDFDGLTGQNAADFLEGFLSGLIPDSALSSFSAFTDFLDALSAANQEYHDFAASLDLVAPVDEPDNVPDNVNLGDVVQKAIITQVVVEARSVVSDADLYTIAQGGNVTAGDFNSNPLEDLDLKLIMNAAGIDESNFQ
;
A
#
# COMPACT_ATOMS: atom_id res chain seq x y z
N MET A 1 14.63 11.19 -31.55
CA MET A 1 13.58 10.99 -30.54
C MET A 1 13.60 9.53 -30.17
N LYS A 2 14.22 9.19 -29.03
CA LYS A 2 14.26 7.81 -28.55
C LYS A 2 12.90 7.52 -27.92
N LYS A 3 12.24 6.50 -28.45
CA LYS A 3 11.06 5.87 -27.85
C LYS A 3 11.60 4.96 -26.75
N THR A 4 11.40 5.31 -25.48
CA THR A 4 11.62 4.40 -24.36
C THR A 4 10.28 3.74 -23.97
N SER A 5 10.39 2.47 -23.59
CA SER A 5 9.38 1.42 -23.68
C SER A 5 8.34 1.49 -22.57
N GLY A 6 7.05 1.49 -22.94
CA GLY A 6 5.92 1.13 -22.07
C GLY A 6 5.86 -0.36 -21.66
N VAL A 7 6.99 -1.08 -21.79
CA VAL A 7 7.12 -2.54 -21.59
C VAL A 7 7.81 -2.86 -20.25
N LEU A 8 8.27 -1.85 -19.50
CA LEU A 8 9.22 -2.05 -18.40
C LEU A 8 8.56 -2.19 -17.02
N ILE A 9 7.44 -1.49 -16.77
CA ILE A 9 6.63 -1.63 -15.54
C ILE A 9 6.11 -3.08 -15.34
N PRO A 10 5.61 -3.80 -16.38
CA PRO A 10 5.16 -5.19 -16.24
C PRO A 10 6.30 -6.17 -15.92
N LEU A 11 7.51 -5.91 -16.45
CA LEU A 11 8.67 -6.79 -16.24
C LEU A 11 9.20 -6.71 -14.80
N ILE A 12 9.10 -5.54 -14.17
CA ILE A 12 9.48 -5.31 -12.77
C ILE A 12 8.45 -5.95 -11.83
N LEU A 13 7.16 -5.81 -12.14
CA LEU A 13 6.09 -6.49 -11.40
C LEU A 13 6.22 -8.02 -11.43
N VAL A 14 6.62 -8.62 -12.56
CA VAL A 14 6.79 -10.08 -12.69
C VAL A 14 7.97 -10.63 -11.89
N SER A 15 9.09 -9.88 -11.75
CA SER A 15 10.20 -10.31 -10.90
C SER A 15 9.91 -10.23 -9.40
N LEU A 16 8.96 -9.38 -8.98
CA LEU A 16 8.58 -9.20 -7.58
C LEU A 16 7.61 -10.28 -7.08
N LEU A 17 6.97 -11.05 -7.98
CA LEU A 17 5.90 -12.00 -7.66
C LEU A 17 6.36 -13.44 -7.35
N THR A 18 7.64 -13.78 -7.52
CA THR A 18 8.12 -15.15 -7.25
C THR A 18 8.19 -15.51 -5.75
N GLY A 19 7.88 -14.58 -4.85
CA GLY A 19 7.86 -14.81 -3.39
C GLY A 19 6.50 -15.19 -2.78
N CYS A 20 5.38 -15.12 -3.52
CA CYS A 20 4.04 -15.15 -2.93
C CYS A 20 3.42 -16.56 -2.73
N ALA A 21 4.16 -17.65 -2.97
CA ALA A 21 3.59 -19.00 -3.04
C ALA A 21 3.45 -19.73 -1.69
N GLU A 22 4.14 -19.31 -0.63
CA GLU A 22 4.21 -20.08 0.64
C GLU A 22 3.07 -19.79 1.63
N LEU A 23 2.16 -18.85 1.35
CA LEU A 23 1.13 -18.35 2.30
C LEU A 23 -0.20 -19.15 2.35
N PHE A 24 -0.42 -20.12 1.46
CA PHE A 24 -1.74 -20.77 1.32
C PHE A 24 -2.01 -21.92 2.31
N GLU A 25 -1.00 -22.60 2.87
CA GLU A 25 -1.22 -23.80 3.69
C GLU A 25 -1.43 -23.52 5.20
N PHE A 26 -1.09 -22.33 5.72
CA PHE A 26 -1.17 -22.03 7.16
C PHE A 26 -2.50 -21.38 7.60
N ASN A 27 -3.25 -20.74 6.68
CA ASN A 27 -4.45 -19.95 7.00
C ASN A 27 -5.74 -20.76 7.20
N LEU A 28 -5.81 -22.04 6.76
CA LEU A 28 -7.05 -22.82 6.85
C LEU A 28 -7.40 -23.25 8.29
N PHE A 29 -6.42 -23.35 9.19
CA PHE A 29 -6.64 -23.82 10.57
C PHE A 29 -6.84 -22.68 11.60
N ARG A 30 -6.34 -21.46 11.35
CA ARG A 30 -6.55 -20.28 12.21
C ARG A 30 -7.98 -19.73 12.15
N ALA A 31 -8.70 -19.95 11.05
CA ALA A 31 -10.08 -19.47 10.87
C ALA A 31 -11.12 -20.12 11.81
N LEU A 32 -10.75 -21.13 12.60
CA LEU A 32 -11.66 -21.84 13.52
C LEU A 32 -11.58 -21.37 14.98
N ASP A 33 -10.54 -20.62 15.37
CA ASP A 33 -10.43 -20.07 16.72
C ASP A 33 -11.11 -18.70 16.79
N PRO A 34 -11.87 -18.40 17.87
CA PRO A 34 -12.44 -17.08 18.06
C PRO A 34 -11.31 -16.06 18.19
N ILE A 35 -11.14 -15.25 17.14
CA ILE A 35 -10.18 -14.13 17.13
C ILE A 35 -10.54 -13.20 18.28
N LYS A 36 -9.60 -13.03 19.21
CA LYS A 36 -9.70 -12.08 20.31
C LYS A 36 -9.10 -10.77 19.82
N MET A 37 -9.93 -9.75 19.64
CA MET A 37 -9.45 -8.44 19.20
C MET A 37 -8.65 -7.79 20.34
N PRO A 38 -7.45 -7.27 20.07
CA PRO A 38 -6.67 -6.59 21.09
C PRO A 38 -7.31 -5.25 21.44
N ASP A 39 -7.34 -4.91 22.72
CA ASP A 39 -7.58 -3.55 23.19
C ASP A 39 -6.26 -2.94 23.70
N ALA A 40 -6.27 -1.67 24.04
CA ALA A 40 -5.07 -0.97 24.52
C ALA A 40 -4.46 -1.62 25.78
N ALA A 41 -5.28 -2.22 26.64
CA ALA A 41 -4.80 -2.89 27.84
C ALA A 41 -4.05 -4.19 27.50
N MET A 42 -4.58 -4.98 26.56
CA MET A 42 -3.94 -6.19 26.07
C MET A 42 -2.63 -5.89 25.35
N LEU A 43 -2.57 -4.83 24.52
CA LEU A 43 -1.34 -4.43 23.84
C LEU A 43 -0.26 -4.00 24.85
N SER A 44 -0.64 -3.22 25.88
CA SER A 44 0.29 -2.79 26.94
C SER A 44 0.77 -3.96 27.81
N GLU A 45 -0.08 -4.93 28.11
CA GLU A 45 0.29 -6.16 28.82
C GLU A 45 1.28 -6.98 27.99
N MET A 46 1.01 -7.17 26.71
CA MET A 46 1.90 -7.89 25.78
C MET A 46 3.26 -7.19 25.64
N GLU A 47 3.28 -5.85 25.51
CA GLU A 47 4.53 -5.08 25.48
C GLU A 47 5.35 -5.26 26.76
N SER A 48 4.67 -5.35 27.91
CA SER A 48 5.35 -5.57 29.20
C SER A 48 5.98 -6.97 29.32
N GLU A 49 5.41 -7.97 28.64
CA GLU A 49 5.86 -9.36 28.67
C GLU A 49 6.88 -9.69 27.58
N GLU A 50 6.67 -9.17 26.38
CA GLU A 50 7.37 -9.56 25.15
C GLU A 50 8.17 -8.39 24.52
N GLY A 51 7.99 -7.16 25.02
CA GLY A 51 8.56 -5.95 24.44
C GLY A 51 7.80 -5.47 23.20
N VAL A 52 8.19 -4.29 22.69
CA VAL A 52 7.60 -3.69 21.47
C VAL A 52 7.68 -4.65 20.29
N SER A 53 8.86 -5.23 20.04
CA SER A 53 9.09 -6.21 18.97
C SER A 53 8.09 -7.38 19.01
N GLY A 54 7.78 -7.94 20.19
CA GLY A 54 6.79 -9.02 20.34
C GLY A 54 5.36 -8.58 19.97
N VAL A 55 4.96 -7.36 20.33
CA VAL A 55 3.66 -6.80 19.93
C VAL A 55 3.60 -6.59 18.42
N LEU A 56 4.66 -6.07 17.81
CA LEU A 56 4.73 -5.85 16.37
C LEU A 56 4.71 -7.17 15.58
N ASP A 57 5.38 -8.22 16.08
CA ASP A 57 5.33 -9.57 15.51
C ASP A 57 3.90 -10.15 15.56
N TYR A 58 3.20 -9.96 16.68
CA TYR A 58 1.80 -10.34 16.82
C TYR A 58 0.91 -9.58 15.81
N LEU A 59 1.04 -8.26 15.74
CA LEU A 59 0.23 -7.43 14.84
C LEU A 59 0.51 -7.75 13.37
N GLU A 60 1.77 -7.98 12.98
CA GLU A 60 2.13 -8.44 11.63
C GLU A 60 1.42 -9.75 11.27
N ALA A 61 1.46 -10.73 12.17
CA ALA A 61 0.82 -12.03 11.94
C ALA A 61 -0.71 -11.94 11.88
N GLU A 62 -1.33 -11.10 12.71
CA GLU A 62 -2.79 -10.92 12.74
C GLU A 62 -3.30 -10.06 11.57
N LEU A 63 -2.60 -8.98 11.18
CA LEU A 63 -2.95 -8.20 9.98
C LEU A 63 -2.80 -9.01 8.69
N GLY A 64 -1.98 -10.08 8.69
CA GLY A 64 -1.93 -11.07 7.62
C GLY A 64 -3.19 -11.98 7.52
N SER A 65 -4.09 -11.94 8.51
CA SER A 65 -5.29 -12.79 8.59
C SER A 65 -6.53 -12.04 8.06
N PRO A 66 -7.17 -12.48 6.96
CA PRO A 66 -8.39 -11.86 6.45
C PRO A 66 -9.51 -11.78 7.50
N SER A 67 -9.65 -12.82 8.32
CA SER A 67 -10.65 -12.88 9.37
C SER A 67 -10.40 -11.89 10.52
N PHE A 68 -9.14 -11.49 10.77
CA PHE A 68 -8.83 -10.46 11.76
C PHE A 68 -9.25 -9.09 11.23
N ILE A 69 -8.96 -8.82 9.95
CA ILE A 69 -9.38 -7.58 9.27
C ILE A 69 -10.90 -7.45 9.20
N GLU A 70 -11.61 -8.52 8.84
CA GLU A 70 -13.08 -8.53 8.84
C GLU A 70 -13.65 -8.19 10.23
N LYS A 71 -13.02 -8.68 11.31
CA LYS A 71 -13.45 -8.34 12.67
C LYS A 71 -13.05 -6.94 13.10
N LEU A 72 -11.96 -6.36 12.60
CA LEU A 72 -11.59 -4.98 12.92
C LEU A 72 -12.67 -3.99 12.48
N ASP A 73 -13.28 -4.23 11.32
CA ASP A 73 -14.39 -3.40 10.81
C ASP A 73 -15.63 -3.45 11.74
N GLU A 74 -15.83 -4.58 12.42
CA GLU A 74 -16.92 -4.76 13.40
C GLU A 74 -16.58 -4.20 14.81
N GLU A 75 -15.30 -3.98 15.13
CA GLU A 75 -14.81 -3.59 16.45
C GLU A 75 -13.93 -2.32 16.39
N PRO A 76 -14.53 -1.12 16.21
CA PRO A 76 -13.78 0.13 16.02
C PRO A 76 -12.87 0.49 17.20
N GLY A 77 -13.24 0.11 18.43
CA GLY A 77 -12.38 0.34 19.59
C GLY A 77 -11.08 -0.45 19.57
N SER A 78 -11.05 -1.61 18.89
CA SER A 78 -9.82 -2.38 18.66
C SER A 78 -9.02 -1.83 17.50
N TYR A 79 -9.68 -1.32 16.46
CA TYR A 79 -9.01 -0.56 15.41
C TYR A 79 -8.26 0.65 15.99
N ASP A 80 -8.95 1.50 16.74
CA ASP A 80 -8.36 2.69 17.37
C ASP A 80 -7.18 2.32 18.27
N ALA A 81 -7.30 1.24 19.05
CA ALA A 81 -6.22 0.79 19.93
C ALA A 81 -4.97 0.33 19.18
N ILE A 82 -5.14 -0.36 18.04
CA ILE A 82 -4.01 -0.79 17.19
C ILE A 82 -3.40 0.41 16.49
N GLU A 83 -4.22 1.29 15.92
CA GLU A 83 -3.76 2.52 15.26
C GLU A 83 -2.95 3.39 16.23
N ASP A 84 -3.50 3.70 17.41
CA ASP A 84 -2.83 4.49 18.45
C ASP A 84 -1.50 3.84 18.86
N TYR A 85 -1.49 2.51 19.04
CA TYR A 85 -0.26 1.79 19.39
C TYR A 85 0.82 1.93 18.32
N LEU A 86 0.47 1.76 17.04
CA LEU A 86 1.41 1.87 15.93
C LEU A 86 1.92 3.31 15.76
N ILE A 87 1.05 4.31 15.94
CA ILE A 87 1.41 5.73 15.91
C ILE A 87 2.40 6.06 17.04
N ASP A 88 2.18 5.55 18.25
CA ASP A 88 3.04 5.80 19.40
C ASP A 88 4.45 5.18 19.25
N HIS A 89 4.57 4.16 18.40
CA HIS A 89 5.80 3.38 18.25
C HIS A 89 6.54 3.60 16.92
N LYS A 90 5.98 4.37 15.98
CA LYS A 90 6.67 4.66 14.71
C LYS A 90 7.96 5.48 14.92
N GLY A 91 8.94 5.29 14.03
CA GLY A 91 10.22 6.01 14.11
C GLY A 91 11.36 5.38 13.31
N ASN A 92 12.59 5.80 13.60
CA ASN A 92 13.77 5.44 12.81
C ASN A 92 14.53 4.19 13.32
N SER A 93 14.05 3.53 14.37
CA SER A 93 14.56 2.21 14.78
C SER A 93 13.92 1.10 13.95
N GLU A 94 14.50 -0.10 13.96
CA GLU A 94 13.91 -1.27 13.28
C GLU A 94 12.45 -1.51 13.68
N ASP A 95 12.14 -1.54 14.98
CA ASP A 95 10.76 -1.62 15.48
C ASP A 95 9.91 -0.42 15.04
N GLY A 96 10.51 0.77 14.91
CA GLY A 96 9.81 1.97 14.49
C GLY A 96 9.43 1.95 13.01
N GLN A 97 10.35 1.45 12.16
CA GLN A 97 10.12 1.22 10.75
C GLN A 97 9.06 0.13 10.53
N LYS A 98 9.12 -0.95 11.32
CA LYS A 98 8.11 -2.00 11.30
C LYS A 98 6.74 -1.46 11.71
N ALA A 99 6.65 -0.66 12.76
CA ALA A 99 5.41 -0.01 13.17
C ALA A 99 4.85 0.90 12.06
N THR A 100 5.70 1.68 11.39
CA THR A 100 5.30 2.50 10.22
C THR A 100 4.71 1.66 9.09
N LEU A 101 5.36 0.56 8.72
CA LEU A 101 4.87 -0.31 7.65
C LEU A 101 3.56 -1.03 8.05
N LEU A 102 3.44 -1.48 9.29
CA LEU A 102 2.21 -2.08 9.80
C LEU A 102 1.06 -1.08 9.86
N LEU A 103 1.33 0.20 10.11
CA LEU A 103 0.32 1.26 10.08
C LEU A 103 -0.16 1.52 8.64
N ALA A 104 0.75 1.56 7.67
CA ALA A 104 0.38 1.62 6.26
C ALA A 104 -0.50 0.42 5.86
N ASP A 105 -0.11 -0.79 6.27
CA ASP A 105 -0.88 -2.00 6.01
C ASP A 105 -2.24 -2.01 6.71
N LEU A 106 -2.34 -1.50 7.95
CA LEU A 106 -3.61 -1.34 8.65
C LEU A 106 -4.58 -0.49 7.81
N TYR A 107 -4.14 0.69 7.34
CA TYR A 107 -4.95 1.57 6.50
C TYR A 107 -5.39 0.92 5.19
N LEU A 108 -4.49 0.20 4.51
CA LEU A 108 -4.83 -0.47 3.24
C LEU A 108 -5.79 -1.65 3.45
N LYS A 109 -5.59 -2.43 4.52
CA LYS A 109 -6.36 -3.65 4.77
C LYS A 109 -7.79 -3.35 5.21
N THR A 110 -8.00 -2.33 6.02
CA THR A 110 -9.33 -1.98 6.54
C THR A 110 -10.16 -1.12 5.59
N SER A 111 -9.55 -0.54 4.56
CA SER A 111 -10.25 0.32 3.57
C SER A 111 -10.60 -0.36 2.25
N GLY A 112 -10.10 -1.58 2.00
CA GLY A 112 -10.09 -2.19 0.67
C GLY A 112 -8.94 -1.69 -0.23
N GLY A 113 -8.04 -0.84 0.28
CA GLY A 113 -6.81 -0.43 -0.39
C GLY A 113 -5.92 -1.60 -0.82
N GLU A 114 -5.81 -2.65 -0.01
CA GLU A 114 -5.02 -3.85 -0.36
C GLU A 114 -5.63 -4.61 -1.56
N GLU A 115 -6.96 -4.73 -1.61
CA GLU A 115 -7.66 -5.30 -2.77
C GLU A 115 -7.42 -4.44 -4.02
N PHE A 116 -7.50 -3.11 -3.90
CA PHE A 116 -7.20 -2.19 -5.00
C PHE A 116 -5.77 -2.34 -5.52
N VAL A 117 -4.78 -2.43 -4.64
CA VAL A 117 -3.37 -2.65 -5.02
C VAL A 117 -3.21 -3.98 -5.75
N ASN A 118 -3.76 -5.06 -5.20
CA ASN A 118 -3.69 -6.41 -5.79
C ASN A 118 -4.40 -6.49 -7.15
N ASN A 119 -5.56 -5.86 -7.27
CA ASN A 119 -6.28 -5.74 -8.53
C ASN A 119 -5.44 -4.95 -9.53
N SER A 120 -4.81 -3.84 -9.11
CA SER A 120 -4.01 -2.96 -9.98
C SER A 120 -2.80 -3.70 -10.55
N ILE A 121 -2.13 -4.50 -9.72
CA ILE A 121 -1.05 -5.39 -10.12
C ILE A 121 -1.56 -6.45 -11.10
N THR A 122 -2.69 -7.09 -10.79
CA THR A 122 -3.28 -8.13 -11.64
C THR A 122 -3.67 -7.59 -13.01
N ALA A 123 -4.27 -6.39 -13.05
CA ALA A 123 -4.64 -5.71 -14.28
C ALA A 123 -3.39 -5.27 -15.06
N ALA A 124 -2.31 -4.86 -14.39
CA ALA A 124 -1.06 -4.57 -15.04
C ALA A 124 -0.41 -5.84 -15.65
N ILE A 125 -0.39 -6.96 -14.94
CA ILE A 125 0.15 -8.22 -15.49
C ILE A 125 -0.62 -8.69 -16.73
N ASN A 126 -1.94 -8.52 -16.71
CA ASN A 126 -2.83 -8.97 -17.78
C ASN A 126 -3.03 -7.93 -18.90
N GLY A 127 -2.52 -6.71 -18.73
CA GLY A 127 -2.71 -5.58 -19.64
C GLY A 127 -1.68 -5.52 -20.76
N ASP A 128 -2.15 -5.34 -22.00
CA ASP A 128 -1.31 -5.00 -23.16
C ASP A 128 -1.07 -3.47 -23.15
N PHE A 129 0.05 -3.04 -22.58
CA PHE A 129 0.40 -1.63 -22.37
C PHE A 129 0.97 -0.91 -23.60
N ASP A 130 1.03 -1.58 -24.76
CA ASP A 130 1.57 -1.00 -25.98
C ASP A 130 0.65 0.11 -26.53
N GLY A 131 1.00 1.38 -26.26
CA GLY A 131 0.41 2.55 -26.93
C GLY A 131 -0.25 3.62 -26.05
N LEU A 132 0.04 3.64 -24.74
CA LEU A 132 -0.46 4.66 -23.80
C LEU A 132 0.22 6.02 -24.00
N THR A 133 -0.20 6.76 -25.03
CA THR A 133 0.09 8.20 -25.15
C THR A 133 -1.18 8.95 -25.55
N GLY A 134 -1.49 10.04 -24.86
CA GLY A 134 -2.66 10.89 -25.15
C GLY A 134 -3.98 10.28 -24.68
N GLN A 135 -5.07 10.51 -25.42
CA GLN A 135 -6.45 10.11 -25.08
C GLN A 135 -6.59 8.63 -24.65
N ASN A 136 -5.77 7.73 -25.21
CA ASN A 136 -5.75 6.31 -24.85
C ASN A 136 -5.32 6.02 -23.41
N ALA A 137 -4.61 6.95 -22.74
CA ALA A 137 -4.26 6.85 -21.34
C ALA A 137 -5.44 7.19 -20.42
N ALA A 138 -6.32 8.11 -20.85
CA ALA A 138 -7.56 8.41 -20.14
C ALA A 138 -8.56 7.27 -20.26
N ASP A 139 -8.72 6.70 -21.46
CA ASP A 139 -9.57 5.51 -21.70
C ASP A 139 -9.02 4.27 -20.97
N PHE A 140 -7.68 4.16 -20.86
CA PHE A 140 -7.03 3.15 -20.02
C PHE A 140 -7.35 3.39 -18.55
N LEU A 141 -7.17 4.60 -18.01
CA LEU A 141 -7.55 4.92 -16.63
C LEU A 141 -9.05 4.72 -16.35
N GLU A 142 -9.94 5.01 -17.31
CA GLU A 142 -11.40 4.83 -17.19
C GLU A 142 -11.78 3.34 -17.13
N GLY A 143 -11.17 2.51 -17.99
CA GLY A 143 -11.37 1.05 -17.99
C GLY A 143 -10.58 0.30 -16.90
N PHE A 144 -9.45 0.86 -16.46
CA PHE A 144 -8.59 0.31 -15.41
C PHE A 144 -9.20 0.64 -14.04
N LEU A 145 -9.45 1.90 -13.69
CA LEU A 145 -9.95 2.28 -12.36
C LEU A 145 -11.31 1.67 -12.00
N SER A 146 -12.25 1.58 -12.96
CA SER A 146 -13.60 1.04 -12.70
C SER A 146 -13.65 -0.47 -12.41
N GLY A 147 -12.61 -1.23 -12.76
CA GLY A 147 -12.48 -2.65 -12.44
C GLY A 147 -11.56 -2.95 -11.25
N LEU A 148 -10.95 -1.92 -10.66
CA LEU A 148 -9.92 -2.06 -9.64
C LEU A 148 -10.39 -1.65 -8.25
N ILE A 149 -11.27 -0.65 -8.18
CA ILE A 149 -11.79 -0.13 -6.92
C ILE A 149 -12.81 -1.14 -6.34
N PRO A 150 -12.66 -1.55 -5.08
CA PRO A 150 -13.59 -2.47 -4.44
C PRO A 150 -15.04 -1.96 -4.47
N ASP A 151 -16.00 -2.89 -4.62
CA ASP A 151 -17.43 -2.56 -4.61
C ASP A 151 -17.86 -1.84 -3.33
N SER A 152 -17.22 -2.16 -2.20
CA SER A 152 -17.43 -1.50 -0.91
C SER A 152 -17.11 0.00 -0.97
N ALA A 153 -16.00 0.38 -1.59
CA ALA A 153 -15.60 1.77 -1.80
C ALA A 153 -16.52 2.50 -2.79
N LEU A 154 -17.11 1.79 -3.77
CA LEU A 154 -18.07 2.39 -4.73
C LEU A 154 -19.52 2.47 -4.22
N SER A 155 -19.79 1.96 -3.01
CA SER A 155 -21.14 1.91 -2.45
C SER A 155 -21.76 3.29 -2.19
N SER A 156 -20.91 4.31 -1.93
CA SER A 156 -21.32 5.69 -1.75
C SER A 156 -20.14 6.64 -1.95
N PHE A 157 -20.42 7.92 -2.19
CA PHE A 157 -19.37 8.94 -2.27
C PHE A 157 -18.56 9.05 -0.96
N SER A 158 -19.21 8.85 0.20
CA SER A 158 -18.52 8.85 1.49
C SER A 158 -17.53 7.69 1.58
N ALA A 159 -17.98 6.46 1.31
CA ALA A 159 -17.12 5.28 1.33
C ALA A 159 -15.94 5.41 0.35
N PHE A 160 -16.17 6.05 -0.80
CA PHE A 160 -15.11 6.32 -1.76
C PHE A 160 -14.09 7.34 -1.23
N THR A 161 -14.53 8.43 -0.60
CA THR A 161 -13.63 9.39 0.03
C THR A 161 -12.85 8.75 1.19
N ASP A 162 -13.51 7.95 2.03
CA ASP A 162 -12.86 7.23 3.13
C ASP A 162 -11.78 6.27 2.61
N PHE A 163 -12.04 5.59 1.49
CA PHE A 163 -11.05 4.78 0.78
C PHE A 163 -9.87 5.59 0.24
N LEU A 164 -10.12 6.74 -0.39
CA LEU A 164 -9.05 7.63 -0.88
C LEU A 164 -8.21 8.22 0.27
N ASP A 165 -8.85 8.54 1.40
CA ASP A 165 -8.18 9.05 2.59
C ASP A 165 -7.29 7.98 3.23
N ALA A 166 -7.76 6.73 3.31
CA ALA A 166 -6.94 5.60 3.76
C ALA A 166 -5.72 5.35 2.84
N LEU A 167 -5.90 5.41 1.51
CA LEU A 167 -4.77 5.34 0.57
C LEU A 167 -3.77 6.49 0.77
N SER A 168 -4.25 7.68 1.09
CA SER A 168 -3.39 8.85 1.33
C SER A 168 -2.65 8.74 2.66
N ALA A 169 -3.30 8.20 3.70
CA ALA A 169 -2.68 7.92 4.99
C ALA A 169 -1.59 6.83 4.85
N ALA A 170 -1.89 5.73 4.14
CA ALA A 170 -0.90 4.71 3.82
C ALA A 170 0.29 5.29 3.04
N ASN A 171 0.03 6.17 2.05
CA ASN A 171 1.08 6.85 1.31
C ASN A 171 2.02 7.65 2.23
N GLN A 172 1.44 8.41 3.18
CA GLN A 172 2.23 9.19 4.13
C GLN A 172 3.13 8.28 4.98
N GLU A 173 2.65 7.12 5.40
CA GLU A 173 3.48 6.18 6.16
C GLU A 173 4.60 5.57 5.29
N TYR A 174 4.39 5.37 3.98
CA TYR A 174 5.49 5.00 3.08
C TYR A 174 6.54 6.12 2.92
N HIS A 175 6.12 7.40 2.90
CA HIS A 175 7.05 8.53 2.95
C HIS A 175 7.83 8.57 4.27
N ASP A 176 7.16 8.36 5.41
CA ASP A 176 7.80 8.31 6.72
C ASP A 176 8.82 7.15 6.80
N PHE A 177 8.48 5.98 6.22
CA PHE A 177 9.40 4.86 6.08
C PHE A 177 10.59 5.23 5.19
N ALA A 178 10.38 5.84 4.02
CA ALA A 178 11.46 6.29 3.15
C ALA A 178 12.42 7.28 3.85
N ALA A 179 11.86 8.24 4.58
CA ALA A 179 12.63 9.20 5.36
C ALA A 179 13.46 8.51 6.46
N SER A 180 12.92 7.44 7.06
CA SER A 180 13.67 6.64 8.04
C SER A 180 14.88 5.94 7.40
N LEU A 181 14.79 5.51 6.14
CA LEU A 181 15.89 4.87 5.42
C LEU A 181 17.03 5.86 5.13
N ASP A 182 16.69 7.11 4.77
CA ASP A 182 17.67 8.18 4.48
C ASP A 182 18.45 8.64 5.72
N LEU A 183 17.86 8.49 6.92
CA LEU A 183 18.46 8.96 8.17
C LEU A 183 19.48 8.01 8.80
N VAL A 184 19.59 6.75 8.33
CA VAL A 184 20.43 5.73 8.99
C VAL A 184 21.76 5.47 8.26
N ALA A 185 21.87 5.64 6.94
CA ALA A 185 23.14 5.71 6.19
C ALA A 185 22.90 6.12 4.72
N PRO A 186 23.87 6.75 4.02
CA PRO A 186 23.73 6.98 2.58
C PRO A 186 23.61 5.64 1.83
N VAL A 187 22.50 5.45 1.11
CA VAL A 187 22.08 4.55 -0.02
C VAL A 187 22.87 3.25 -0.36
N ASP A 188 24.10 3.05 0.12
CA ASP A 188 25.01 1.94 -0.21
C ASP A 188 25.09 0.85 0.88
N GLU A 189 24.39 0.96 2.03
CA GLU A 189 24.35 -0.09 3.07
C GLU A 189 22.93 -0.65 3.28
N PRO A 190 22.68 -1.93 2.95
CA PRO A 190 21.37 -2.59 3.06
C PRO A 190 20.95 -2.94 4.50
N ASP A 191 21.74 -2.58 5.52
CA ASP A 191 21.52 -2.97 6.93
C ASP A 191 20.43 -2.12 7.64
N ASN A 192 19.66 -1.30 6.90
CA ASN A 192 18.68 -0.34 7.45
C ASN A 192 17.22 -0.72 7.20
N VAL A 193 16.97 -1.91 6.67
CA VAL A 193 15.63 -2.47 6.44
C VAL A 193 15.43 -3.62 7.43
N PRO A 194 14.30 -3.70 8.14
CA PRO A 194 14.05 -4.84 9.03
C PRO A 194 14.10 -6.17 8.26
N ASP A 195 14.75 -7.19 8.84
CA ASP A 195 15.14 -8.44 8.16
C ASP A 195 13.96 -9.23 7.52
N ASN A 196 12.73 -8.99 7.98
CA ASN A 196 11.51 -9.68 7.53
C ASN A 196 10.63 -8.86 6.59
N VAL A 197 11.03 -7.64 6.22
CA VAL A 197 10.23 -6.79 5.33
C VAL A 197 10.35 -7.24 3.88
N ASN A 198 9.22 -7.58 3.27
CA ASN A 198 9.15 -7.78 1.83
C ASN A 198 9.13 -6.44 1.10
N LEU A 199 10.32 -5.88 0.83
CA LEU A 199 10.47 -4.61 0.12
C LEU A 199 9.78 -4.59 -1.26
N GLY A 200 9.60 -5.75 -1.89
CA GLY A 200 8.87 -5.84 -3.15
C GLY A 200 7.39 -5.51 -3.00
N ASP A 201 6.77 -5.97 -1.92
CA ASP A 201 5.39 -5.65 -1.56
C ASP A 201 5.25 -4.17 -1.15
N VAL A 202 6.18 -3.66 -0.34
CA VAL A 202 6.23 -2.24 0.07
C VAL A 202 6.32 -1.32 -1.15
N VAL A 203 7.22 -1.59 -2.10
CA VAL A 203 7.34 -0.80 -3.34
C VAL A 203 6.04 -0.81 -4.13
N GLN A 204 5.39 -1.95 -4.28
CA GLN A 204 4.14 -2.05 -5.05
C GLN A 204 3.04 -1.21 -4.42
N LYS A 205 2.85 -1.35 -3.10
CA LYS A 205 1.85 -0.57 -2.35
C LYS A 205 2.17 0.93 -2.43
N ALA A 206 3.42 1.34 -2.20
CA ALA A 206 3.86 2.74 -2.25
C ALA A 206 3.67 3.38 -3.63
N ILE A 207 3.99 2.68 -4.74
CA ILE A 207 3.76 3.19 -6.09
C ILE A 207 2.26 3.46 -6.31
N ILE A 208 1.42 2.49 -5.96
CA ILE A 208 -0.03 2.58 -6.22
C ILE A 208 -0.67 3.68 -5.37
N THR A 209 -0.31 3.80 -4.09
CA THR A 209 -0.81 4.87 -3.23
C THR A 209 -0.36 6.24 -3.73
N GLN A 210 0.89 6.38 -4.17
CA GLN A 210 1.42 7.65 -4.69
C GLN A 210 0.69 8.10 -5.96
N VAL A 211 0.41 7.16 -6.88
CA VAL A 211 -0.36 7.46 -8.10
C VAL A 211 -1.75 7.99 -7.76
N VAL A 212 -2.40 7.43 -6.74
CA VAL A 212 -3.72 7.90 -6.29
C VAL A 212 -3.64 9.29 -5.65
N VAL A 213 -2.66 9.53 -4.77
CA VAL A 213 -2.46 10.84 -4.14
C VAL A 213 -2.17 11.93 -5.18
N GLU A 214 -1.32 11.64 -6.16
CA GLU A 214 -1.04 12.55 -7.29
C GLU A 214 -2.30 12.81 -8.12
N ALA A 215 -3.11 11.77 -8.39
CA ALA A 215 -4.39 11.96 -9.08
C ALA A 215 -5.36 12.87 -8.31
N ARG A 216 -5.45 12.72 -6.97
CA ARG A 216 -6.26 13.61 -6.10
C ARG A 216 -5.76 15.06 -6.09
N SER A 217 -4.48 15.29 -6.37
CA SER A 217 -3.91 16.64 -6.42
C SER A 217 -4.37 17.45 -7.65
N VAL A 218 -4.78 16.77 -8.73
CA VAL A 218 -5.16 17.38 -10.01
C VAL A 218 -6.60 17.10 -10.44
N VAL A 219 -7.26 16.10 -9.85
CA VAL A 219 -8.66 15.74 -10.09
C VAL A 219 -9.44 15.77 -8.78
N SER A 220 -10.65 16.33 -8.78
CA SER A 220 -11.48 16.35 -7.57
C SER A 220 -11.97 14.95 -7.21
N ASP A 221 -12.15 14.65 -5.91
CA ASP A 221 -12.70 13.36 -5.47
C ASP A 221 -14.06 13.05 -6.11
N ALA A 222 -14.90 14.06 -6.39
CA ALA A 222 -16.18 13.90 -7.07
C ALA A 222 -16.02 13.46 -8.53
N ASP A 223 -14.99 13.98 -9.22
CA ASP A 223 -14.66 13.58 -10.58
C ASP A 223 -14.03 12.19 -10.60
N LEU A 224 -13.14 11.87 -9.66
CA LEU A 224 -12.57 10.52 -9.49
C LEU A 224 -13.68 9.49 -9.22
N TYR A 225 -14.64 9.81 -8.36
CA TYR A 225 -15.80 8.96 -8.10
C TYR A 225 -16.67 8.77 -9.36
N THR A 226 -16.87 9.84 -10.13
CA THR A 226 -17.63 9.79 -11.39
C THR A 226 -16.91 8.89 -12.41
N ILE A 227 -15.59 9.00 -12.54
CA ILE A 227 -14.76 8.13 -13.41
C ILE A 227 -14.86 6.68 -12.96
N ALA A 228 -14.74 6.42 -11.65
CA ALA A 228 -14.82 5.08 -11.09
C ALA A 228 -16.16 4.39 -11.37
N GLN A 229 -17.25 5.16 -11.50
CA GLN A 229 -18.57 4.67 -11.88
C GLN A 229 -18.78 4.53 -13.40
N GLY A 230 -17.73 4.69 -14.22
CA GLY A 230 -17.81 4.65 -15.69
C GLY A 230 -18.39 5.94 -16.31
N GLY A 231 -18.32 7.05 -15.58
CA GLY A 231 -18.70 8.38 -16.05
C GLY A 231 -17.55 9.08 -16.78
N ASN A 232 -17.90 9.88 -17.80
CA ASN A 232 -16.92 10.64 -18.56
C ASN A 232 -16.61 11.98 -17.88
N VAL A 233 -15.35 12.21 -17.52
CA VAL A 233 -14.85 13.49 -17.02
C VAL A 233 -13.64 13.92 -17.84
N THR A 234 -13.56 15.19 -18.22
CA THR A 234 -12.32 15.77 -18.77
C THR A 234 -11.30 15.93 -17.65
N ALA A 235 -10.42 14.95 -17.46
CA ALA A 235 -9.27 15.08 -16.58
C ALA A 235 -8.35 16.20 -17.08
N GLY A 236 -7.80 16.99 -16.15
CA GLY A 236 -6.66 17.86 -16.45
C GLY A 236 -5.40 17.02 -16.73
N ASP A 237 -4.40 17.62 -17.38
CA ASP A 237 -3.11 16.96 -17.56
C ASP A 237 -2.41 16.77 -16.21
N PHE A 238 -1.81 15.59 -15.98
CA PHE A 238 -0.86 15.39 -14.89
C PHE A 238 0.33 16.34 -15.10
N ASN A 239 0.63 17.18 -14.11
CA ASN A 239 1.73 18.15 -14.22
C ASN A 239 3.10 17.55 -13.85
N SER A 240 3.12 16.33 -13.30
CA SER A 240 4.30 15.62 -12.79
C SER A 240 4.19 14.11 -13.05
N ASN A 241 5.34 13.46 -13.22
CA ASN A 241 5.42 12.00 -13.22
C ASN A 241 5.44 11.52 -11.75
N PRO A 242 4.46 10.70 -11.29
CA PRO A 242 4.42 10.23 -9.90
C PRO A 242 5.66 9.41 -9.50
N LEU A 243 6.38 8.84 -10.47
CA LEU A 243 7.63 8.10 -10.26
C LEU A 243 8.87 9.00 -10.06
N GLU A 244 8.71 10.32 -10.18
CA GLU A 244 9.80 11.26 -9.89
C GLU A 244 9.92 11.61 -8.40
N ASP A 245 8.96 11.16 -7.59
CA ASP A 245 8.98 11.33 -6.14
C ASP A 245 10.27 10.79 -5.50
N LEU A 246 10.88 11.59 -4.61
CA LEU A 246 12.18 11.28 -4.01
C LEU A 246 12.09 10.14 -3.01
N ASP A 247 11.01 10.07 -2.25
CA ASP A 247 10.83 9.10 -1.19
C ASP A 247 10.51 7.73 -1.79
N LEU A 248 9.68 7.69 -2.84
CA LEU A 248 9.45 6.49 -3.62
C LEU A 248 10.76 5.92 -4.21
N LYS A 249 11.64 6.79 -4.69
CA LYS A 249 12.98 6.38 -5.17
C LYS A 249 13.84 5.79 -4.07
N LEU A 250 13.78 6.33 -2.86
CA LEU A 250 14.52 5.76 -1.72
C LEU A 250 14.05 4.34 -1.40
N ILE A 251 12.74 4.09 -1.40
CA ILE A 251 12.17 2.75 -1.19
C ILE A 251 12.57 1.80 -2.33
N MET A 252 12.51 2.26 -3.59
CA MET A 252 12.93 1.47 -4.75
C MET A 252 14.42 1.12 -4.73
N ASN A 253 15.28 2.08 -4.36
CA ASN A 253 16.71 1.87 -4.23
C ASN A 253 17.02 0.87 -3.09
N ALA A 254 16.33 0.96 -1.95
CA ALA A 254 16.45 -0.02 -0.87
C ALA A 254 16.03 -1.44 -1.33
N ALA A 255 15.04 -1.54 -2.21
CA ALA A 255 14.63 -2.80 -2.84
C ALA A 255 15.59 -3.31 -3.93
N GLY A 256 16.68 -2.58 -4.24
CA GLY A 256 17.62 -2.91 -5.30
C GLY A 256 17.07 -2.70 -6.71
N ILE A 257 16.04 -1.86 -6.86
CA ILE A 257 15.38 -1.57 -8.13
C ILE A 257 16.05 -0.33 -8.77
N ASP A 258 16.91 -0.56 -9.77
CA ASP A 258 17.69 0.49 -10.44
C ASP A 258 16.82 1.46 -11.27
N GLU A 259 16.88 2.75 -10.93
CA GLU A 259 16.18 3.86 -11.58
C GLU A 259 16.45 4.00 -13.09
N SER A 260 17.60 3.52 -13.57
CA SER A 260 17.96 3.56 -15.00
C SER A 260 17.05 2.67 -15.86
N ASN A 261 16.29 1.77 -15.24
CA ASN A 261 15.26 0.99 -15.90
C ASN A 261 13.99 1.82 -16.22
N PHE A 262 13.83 3.02 -15.64
CA PHE A 262 12.60 3.82 -15.75
C PHE A 262 12.73 5.07 -16.66
N GLN A 263 13.92 5.35 -17.21
CA GLN A 263 14.19 6.48 -18.12
C GLN A 263 14.18 6.07 -19.61
#